data_AF-A0A3D3I2R2-F1
#
_entry.id   AF-A0A3D3I2R2-F1
#
_cell.length_a   1.000
_cell.length_b   1.000
_cell.length_c   1.000
_cell.angle_alpha   90.00
_cell.angle_beta   90.00
_cell.angle_gamma   90.00
#
_symmetry.space_group_name_H-M   'P 1'
#
loop_
_entity.id
_entity.type
_entity.pdbx_description
1 polymer ?
#
loop_
_entity_poly.entity_id
_entity_poly.type
_entity_poly.pdbx_seq_one_letter_code
_entity_poly.pdbx_strand_id
1 'polypeptide(L)'
;MLIAGEHEDGNDPEFCIYNDVIVINPDGQIEIYGYPPEVFPPTDFHTATRVGEWIYIIGSLGYQGTQPDEVSVYRLSLLDFHIEKCPTAGDVPPQMCQHSAKL
;
A
#
# COMPACT_ATOMS: atom_id res chain seq x y z
N MET A 1 -7.26 -4.44 9.60
CA MET A 1 -6.87 -4.67 8.20
C MET A 1 -5.37 -4.45 8.09
N LEU A 2 -4.70 -5.29 7.30
CA LEU A 2 -3.29 -5.18 6.93
C LEU A 2 -3.25 -4.88 5.43
N ILE A 3 -2.36 -3.99 5.00
CA ILE A 3 -2.25 -3.55 3.61
C ILE A 3 -0.80 -3.72 3.22
N ALA A 4 -0.55 -4.60 2.25
CA ALA A 4 0.78 -4.90 1.73
C ALA A 4 1.81 -5.20 2.84
N GLY A 5 3.07 -4.80 2.65
CA GLY A 5 4.17 -5.03 3.58
C GLY A 5 5.22 -6.01 3.05
N GLU A 6 6.22 -6.29 3.88
CA GLU A 6 7.30 -7.23 3.55
C GLU A 6 7.34 -8.46 4.46
N HIS A 7 7.91 -9.55 3.96
CA HIS A 7 8.33 -10.72 4.72
C HIS A 7 9.84 -10.86 4.62
N GLU A 8 10.47 -11.06 5.79
CA GLU A 8 11.92 -11.07 6.00
C GLU A 8 12.63 -9.76 5.61
N ASP A 9 13.94 -9.69 5.84
CA ASP A 9 14.76 -8.57 5.38
C ASP A 9 15.31 -8.82 3.96
N GLY A 10 15.69 -7.76 3.26
CA GLY A 10 16.11 -7.84 1.85
C GLY A 10 17.39 -8.65 1.57
N ASN A 11 18.09 -9.18 2.58
CA ASN A 11 19.19 -10.12 2.40
C ASN A 11 18.74 -11.58 2.42
N ASP A 12 17.49 -11.84 2.84
CA ASP A 12 16.92 -13.18 2.89
C ASP A 12 16.49 -13.63 1.48
N PRO A 13 16.87 -14.83 1.03
CA PRO A 13 16.41 -15.40 -0.24
C PRO A 13 14.88 -15.55 -0.35
N GLU A 14 14.16 -15.63 0.77
CA GLU A 14 12.70 -15.72 0.86
C GLU A 14 12.03 -14.35 0.99
N PHE A 15 12.79 -13.25 0.88
CA PHE A 15 12.26 -11.89 0.91
C PHE A 15 11.15 -11.68 -0.12
N CYS A 16 10.02 -11.17 0.35
CA CYS A 16 8.87 -10.88 -0.50
C CYS A 16 8.16 -9.62 -0.02
N ILE A 17 7.95 -8.68 -0.94
CA ILE A 17 7.04 -7.55 -0.77
C ILE A 17 5.68 -7.95 -1.36
N TYR A 18 4.62 -7.76 -0.58
CA TYR A 18 3.26 -8.08 -0.96
C TYR A 18 2.50 -6.84 -1.46
N ASN A 19 1.35 -7.11 -2.07
CA ASN A 19 0.36 -6.11 -2.48
C ASN A 19 -1.07 -6.53 -2.11
N ASP A 20 -1.23 -7.46 -1.17
CA ASP A 20 -2.54 -7.94 -0.74
C ASP A 20 -3.14 -7.04 0.34
N VAL A 21 -4.46 -7.17 0.53
CA VAL A 21 -5.17 -6.60 1.66
C VAL A 21 -5.78 -7.73 2.47
N ILE A 22 -5.43 -7.77 3.76
CA ILE A 22 -5.94 -8.76 4.70
C ILE A 22 -6.97 -8.11 5.61
N VAL A 23 -8.21 -8.57 5.52
CA VAL A 23 -9.30 -8.17 6.41
C VAL A 23 -9.44 -9.21 7.50
N ILE A 24 -9.27 -8.78 8.74
CA ILE A 24 -9.47 -9.60 9.93
C ILE A 24 -10.80 -9.15 10.55
N ASN A 25 -11.82 -9.98 10.40
CA ASN A 25 -13.15 -9.71 10.93
C ASN A 25 -13.18 -9.88 12.46
N PRO A 26 -14.13 -9.25 13.19
CA PRO A 26 -14.19 -9.33 14.65
C PRO A 26 -14.38 -10.75 15.22
N ASP A 27 -14.89 -11.68 14.41
CA ASP A 27 -15.06 -13.09 14.75
C ASP A 27 -13.81 -13.95 14.46
N GLY A 28 -12.75 -13.34 13.92
CA GLY A 28 -11.50 -13.99 13.56
C GLY A 28 -11.48 -14.56 12.14
N GLN A 29 -12.53 -14.40 11.33
CA GLN A 29 -12.48 -14.74 9.91
C GLN A 29 -11.45 -13.85 9.20
N ILE A 30 -10.66 -14.46 8.33
CA ILE A 30 -9.64 -13.79 7.52
C ILE A 30 -10.06 -13.85 6.05
N GLU A 31 -10.09 -12.69 5.41
CA GLU A 31 -10.26 -12.56 3.97
C GLU A 31 -9.01 -11.92 3.39
N ILE A 32 -8.50 -12.49 2.29
CA ILE A 32 -7.29 -12.03 1.60
C ILE A 32 -7.69 -11.59 0.20
N TYR A 33 -7.46 -10.32 -0.08
CA TYR A 33 -7.71 -9.69 -1.37
C TYR A 33 -6.38 -9.52 -2.09
N GLY A 34 -6.16 -10.30 -3.15
CA GLY A 34 -5.01 -10.16 -4.03
C GLY A 34 -5.31 -9.19 -5.17
N TYR A 35 -4.32 -8.38 -5.54
CA TYR A 35 -4.44 -7.39 -6.61
C TYR A 35 -3.44 -7.68 -7.72
N PRO A 36 -3.80 -7.47 -8.99
CA PRO A 36 -2.82 -7.41 -10.06
C PRO A 36 -1.80 -6.27 -9.80
N PRO A 37 -0.49 -6.48 -10.04
CA PRO A 37 0.54 -5.46 -9.81
C PRO A 37 0.30 -4.15 -10.58
N GLU A 38 -0.39 -4.21 -11.72
CA GLU A 38 -0.79 -3.04 -12.51
C GLU A 38 -1.88 -2.18 -11.85
N VAL A 39 -2.64 -2.75 -10.90
CA VAL A 39 -3.67 -2.03 -10.11
C VAL A 39 -3.05 -1.49 -8.82
N PHE A 40 -2.33 -2.36 -8.11
CA PHE A 40 -1.66 -2.02 -6.87
C PHE A 40 -0.34 -2.80 -6.79
N PRO A 41 0.82 -2.16 -7.04
CA PRO A 41 2.10 -2.86 -7.05
C PRO A 41 2.56 -3.21 -5.63
N PRO A 42 3.42 -4.24 -5.48
CA PRO A 42 4.05 -4.56 -4.21
C PRO A 42 4.69 -3.36 -3.53
N THR A 43 4.35 -3.14 -2.26
CA THR A 43 4.86 -2.01 -1.49
C THR A 43 4.99 -2.32 0.00
N ASP A 44 5.99 -1.70 0.62
CA ASP A 44 6.11 -1.59 2.07
C ASP A 44 6.39 -0.14 2.51
N PHE A 45 6.44 0.13 3.81
CA PHE A 45 6.78 1.41 4.44
C PHE A 45 5.98 2.62 3.94
N HIS A 46 4.76 2.39 3.47
CA HIS A 46 3.77 3.42 3.17
C HIS A 46 3.02 3.80 4.45
N THR A 47 2.31 4.93 4.40
CA THR A 47 1.30 5.25 5.42
C THR A 47 -0.08 4.87 4.91
N ALA A 48 -0.96 4.43 5.81
CA ALA A 48 -2.34 4.11 5.51
C ALA A 48 -3.27 4.87 6.47
N THR A 49 -4.03 5.84 5.96
CA THR A 49 -4.89 6.72 6.76
C THR A 49 -6.34 6.63 6.30
N ARG A 50 -7.25 6.28 7.22
CA ARG A 50 -8.69 6.26 6.91
C ARG A 50 -9.25 7.68 6.83
N VAL A 51 -9.93 7.97 5.73
CA VAL A 51 -10.68 9.21 5.49
C VAL A 51 -12.06 8.85 4.94
N GLY A 52 -13.09 8.94 5.79
CA GLY A 52 -14.45 8.53 5.43
C GLY A 52 -14.54 7.04 5.12
N GLU A 53 -15.00 6.73 3.90
CA GLU A 53 -15.14 5.36 3.36
C GLU A 53 -13.91 4.89 2.57
N TRP A 54 -12.80 5.62 2.67
CA TRP A 54 -11.55 5.30 1.99
C TRP A 54 -10.41 5.15 2.98
N ILE A 55 -9.42 4.34 2.62
CA ILE A 55 -8.08 4.38 3.22
C ILE A 55 -7.14 4.92 2.15
N TYR A 56 -6.49 6.04 2.44
CA TYR A 56 -5.43 6.59 1.59
C TYR A 56 -4.10 5.94 1.93
N ILE A 57 -3.44 5.41 0.91
CA ILE A 57 -2.15 4.75 0.97
C ILE A 57 -1.14 5.68 0.30
N ILE A 58 -0.17 6.21 1.06
CA ILE A 58 0.76 7.24 0.59
C ILE A 58 2.19 6.77 0.78
N GLY A 59 3.01 6.98 -0.25
CA GLY A 59 4.39 6.53 -0.35
C GLY A 59 4.52 5.03 -0.61
N SER A 60 5.74 4.58 -0.84
CA SER A 60 6.05 3.17 -1.09
C SER A 60 7.54 2.84 -1.03
N LEU A 61 7.85 1.63 -0.59
CA LEU A 61 9.08 0.92 -0.89
C LEU A 61 8.72 -0.32 -1.72
N GLY A 62 9.14 -0.35 -2.98
CA GLY A 62 9.01 -1.53 -3.83
C GLY A 62 10.34 -2.28 -4.00
N TYR A 63 10.35 -3.29 -4.86
CA TYR A 63 11.58 -4.00 -5.26
C TYR A 63 12.57 -3.06 -5.94
N GLN A 64 13.87 -3.34 -5.82
CA GLN A 64 14.92 -2.53 -6.45
C GLN A 64 14.66 -2.35 -7.96
N GLY A 65 14.63 -1.10 -8.42
CA GLY A 65 14.37 -0.75 -9.83
C GLY A 65 12.88 -0.66 -10.20
N THR A 66 11.97 -0.83 -9.24
CA THR A 66 10.52 -0.65 -9.44
C THR A 66 9.98 0.64 -8.82
N GLN A 67 10.83 1.40 -8.13
CA GLN A 67 10.43 2.65 -7.48
C GLN A 67 9.98 3.68 -8.53
N PRO A 68 8.80 4.30 -8.35
CA PRO A 68 8.40 5.43 -9.17
C PRO A 68 9.25 6.67 -8.83
N ASP A 69 9.25 7.66 -9.73
CA ASP A 69 9.96 8.92 -9.52
C ASP A 69 9.23 9.82 -8.49
N GLU A 70 7.90 9.81 -8.53
CA GLU A 70 7.02 10.64 -7.71
C GLU A 70 6.30 9.80 -6.64
N VAL A 71 5.92 10.46 -5.54
CA VAL A 71 5.18 9.80 -4.46
C VAL A 71 3.92 9.11 -4.96
N SER A 72 3.84 7.81 -4.67
CA SER A 72 2.63 7.04 -4.95
C SER A 72 1.51 7.39 -3.99
N VAL A 73 0.31 7.64 -4.54
CA VAL A 73 -0.92 7.81 -3.78
C VAL A 73 -1.98 6.87 -4.35
N TYR A 74 -2.47 5.98 -3.50
CA TYR A 74 -3.60 5.11 -3.78
C TYR A 74 -4.71 5.35 -2.78
N ARG A 75 -5.91 4.90 -3.09
CA ARG A 75 -6.99 4.75 -2.11
C ARG A 75 -7.67 3.40 -2.24
N LEU A 76 -7.95 2.81 -1.09
CA LEU A 76 -8.70 1.57 -0.93
C LEU A 76 -10.12 1.90 -0.48
N SER A 77 -11.11 1.41 -1.20
CA SER A 77 -12.53 1.52 -0.83
C SER A 77 -12.86 0.59 0.32
N LEU A 78 -13.55 1.09 1.35
CA LEU A 78 -14.05 0.28 2.46
C LEU A 78 -15.39 -0.41 2.15
N LEU A 79 -15.99 -0.15 0.99
CA LEU A 79 -17.27 -0.73 0.59
C LEU A 79 -17.11 -2.08 -0.11
N ASP A 80 -16.09 -2.21 -0.96
CA ASP A 80 -15.89 -3.33 -1.87
C ASP A 80 -14.40 -3.70 -2.05
N PHE A 81 -13.51 -3.04 -1.32
CA PHE A 81 -12.07 -3.27 -1.35
C PHE A 81 -11.41 -3.08 -2.73
N HIS A 82 -11.98 -2.31 -3.65
CA HIS A 82 -11.21 -1.92 -4.82
C HIS A 82 -10.12 -0.89 -4.45
N ILE A 83 -8.96 -1.00 -5.11
CA ILE A 83 -7.87 -0.02 -5.00
C ILE A 83 -7.77 0.74 -6.32
N GLU A 84 -7.57 2.05 -6.21
CA GLU A 84 -7.25 2.90 -7.35
C GLU A 84 -6.13 3.88 -7.05
N LYS A 85 -5.34 4.18 -8.09
CA LYS A 85 -4.31 5.22 -8.04
C LYS A 85 -4.99 6.59 -8.05
N CYS A 86 -4.59 7.47 -7.13
CA CYS A 86 -5.05 8.84 -7.07
C CYS A 86 -4.10 9.75 -7.87
N PRO A 87 -4.55 10.38 -8.97
CA PRO A 87 -3.78 11.44 -9.60
C PRO A 87 -3.61 12.61 -8.63
N THR A 88 -2.36 13.05 -8.44
CA THR A 88 -2.03 14.24 -7.65
C THR A 88 -1.63 15.38 -8.58
N ALA A 89 -1.69 16.61 -8.08
CA ALA A 89 -1.33 17.81 -8.83
C ALA A 89 -0.65 18.83 -7.91
N GLY A 90 0.06 19.78 -8.50
CA GLY A 90 0.86 20.78 -7.79
C GLY A 90 2.32 20.35 -7.63
N ASP A 91 2.98 20.83 -6.59
CA ASP A 91 4.36 20.45 -6.25
C ASP A 91 4.36 19.05 -5.62
N VAL A 92 4.40 18.01 -6.45
CA VAL A 92 4.40 16.62 -6.02
C VAL A 92 5.79 16.27 -5.45
N PRO A 93 5.88 15.79 -4.19
CA PRO A 93 7.14 15.35 -3.62
C PRO A 93 7.75 14.17 -4.40
N PRO A 94 9.09 14.01 -4.37
CA PRO A 94 9.71 12.79 -4.86
C PRO A 94 9.22 11.59 -4.07
N GLN A 95 9.42 10.40 -4.63
CA GLN A 95 9.08 9.15 -3.98
C GLN A 95 9.64 9.04 -2.55
N MET A 96 8.80 8.60 -1.62
CA MET A 96 9.09 8.54 -0.19
C MET A 96 8.50 7.29 0.48
N CYS A 97 9.19 6.81 1.51
CA CYS A 97 8.77 5.71 2.38
C CYS A 97 9.24 6.00 3.82
N GLN A 98 8.82 5.17 4.79
CA GLN A 98 9.18 5.31 6.22
C GLN A 98 8.85 6.68 6.83
N HIS A 99 7.83 7.35 6.29
CA HIS A 99 7.36 8.64 6.77
C HIS A 99 6.17 8.46 7.72
N SER A 100 5.74 9.56 8.34
CA SER A 100 4.52 9.59 9.15
C SER A 100 3.44 10.44 8.48
N ALA A 101 2.19 10.07 8.72
CA ALA A 101 1.00 10.82 8.31
C ALA A 101 0.04 10.93 9.49
N LYS A 102 -0.71 12.03 9.54
CA LYS A 102 -1.70 12.30 10.60
C LYS A 102 -2.82 13.17 10.04
N LEU A 103 -4.05 12.94 10.52
CA LEU A 103 -5.22 13.80 10.35
C LEU A 103 -5.26 14.94 11.39
#